data_AF-R2NU33-F1
#
_entry.id   AF-R2NU33-F1
#
_cell.length_a   1.000
_cell.length_b   1.000
_cell.length_c   1.000
_cell.angle_alpha   90.00
_cell.angle_beta   90.00
_cell.angle_gamma   90.00
#
_symmetry.space_group_name_H-M   'P 1'
#
loop_
_entity.id
_entity.type
_entity.pdbx_description
1 polymer ?
#
loop_
_entity_poly.entity_id
_entity_poly.type
_entity_poly.pdbx_seq_one_letter_code
_entity_poly.pdbx_strand_id
1 'polypeptide(L)'
;MTKKQKQRLSCFLTILLVGLGLGNKQEINTWFAHLQSDKTVQTVRNPLDSKNEQKQRENHGTATTSIDQQQYDQLAALDFHSGDNAVLNVNNGQSTLDISQWQENKVIYGDLDPLNRTTVVTAYLDKQNLGRSEGRERQVWQPTGWHQKQVDGKEIVNRGHLLAYTSSFNFEPEGNFKKGELGSQDNPKNLATQTAFSNQKVQTTYEKLVREAQKTNGNKVVYQIVTVFRGNERMPRGYWLQAIDSAGTLNFNIYEYNVQPNVVFHYEDGTSKIDRTMKVSWEL
;
A
#
# COMPACT_ATOMS: atom_id res chain seq x y z
N MET A 1 -45.04 34.29 13.31
CA MET A 1 -44.31 33.99 14.57
C MET A 1 -44.94 32.72 15.12
N THR A 2 -44.29 31.56 15.28
CA THR A 2 -42.99 31.24 15.89
C THR A 2 -42.38 29.96 15.30
N LYS A 3 -41.04 29.88 15.34
CA LYS A 3 -40.17 28.80 14.82
C LYS A 3 -40.32 27.51 15.64
N LYS A 4 -40.50 26.35 14.99
CA LYS A 4 -40.29 25.02 15.61
C LYS A 4 -38.87 24.52 15.32
N GLN A 5 -38.17 24.20 16.40
CA GLN A 5 -36.78 23.76 16.48
C GLN A 5 -36.57 22.38 15.84
N LYS A 6 -35.48 22.25 15.06
CA LYS A 6 -34.86 20.97 14.71
C LYS A 6 -34.00 20.52 15.90
N GLN A 7 -34.31 19.38 16.51
CA GLN A 7 -33.43 18.71 17.45
C GLN A 7 -32.25 18.09 16.71
N ARG A 8 -31.02 18.45 17.09
CA ARG A 8 -29.80 17.72 16.73
C ARG A 8 -29.51 16.74 17.86
N LEU A 9 -29.47 15.46 17.54
CA LEU A 9 -29.06 14.39 18.44
C LEU A 9 -27.52 14.42 18.52
N SER A 10 -26.97 14.96 19.61
CA SER A 10 -25.56 14.83 19.95
C SER A 10 -25.36 13.49 20.65
N CYS A 11 -24.81 12.50 19.95
CA CYS A 11 -24.28 11.30 20.58
C CYS A 11 -22.92 11.64 21.18
N PHE A 12 -22.82 11.54 22.51
CA PHE A 12 -21.57 11.68 23.25
C PHE A 12 -20.66 10.49 22.95
N LEU A 13 -19.48 10.78 22.40
CA LEU A 13 -18.38 9.83 22.24
C LEU A 13 -17.66 9.72 23.59
N THR A 14 -17.96 8.69 24.38
CA THR A 14 -17.17 8.37 25.58
C THR A 14 -15.94 7.60 25.16
N ILE A 15 -14.82 8.30 25.00
CA ILE A 15 -13.49 7.71 24.84
C ILE A 15 -12.98 7.32 26.23
N LEU A 16 -12.89 6.01 26.50
CA LEU A 16 -12.12 5.48 27.62
C LEU A 16 -10.69 5.19 27.12
N LEU A 17 -9.74 6.04 27.49
CA LEU A 17 -8.31 5.86 27.19
C LEU A 17 -7.57 5.54 28.49
N VAL A 18 -6.96 4.36 28.55
CA VAL A 18 -5.86 4.06 29.47
C VAL A 18 -4.58 4.10 28.64
N GLY A 19 -3.60 4.89 29.13
CA GLY A 19 -2.33 5.26 28.46
C GLY A 19 -1.42 4.09 28.09
N LEU A 20 -0.37 4.26 27.28
CA LEU A 20 0.67 5.31 27.32
C LEU A 20 1.25 5.56 25.92
N GLY A 21 1.67 6.81 25.65
CA GLY A 21 2.47 7.19 24.48
C GLY A 21 2.24 8.64 24.07
N LEU A 22 3.15 9.53 24.47
CA LEU A 22 3.10 10.98 24.23
C LEU A 22 3.26 11.30 22.73
N GLY A 23 2.14 11.47 22.04
CA GLY A 23 2.02 12.20 20.77
C GLY A 23 1.01 13.34 20.94
N ASN A 24 1.31 14.51 20.36
CA ASN A 24 0.53 15.72 20.56
C ASN A 24 -0.91 15.55 20.00
N LYS A 25 -1.90 15.47 20.89
CA LYS A 25 -3.31 15.13 20.56
C LYS A 25 -3.97 16.10 19.56
N GLN A 26 -3.41 17.30 19.41
CA GLN A 26 -3.94 18.35 18.56
C GLN A 26 -3.58 18.15 17.08
N GLU A 27 -2.39 17.60 16.78
CA GLU A 27 -1.92 17.33 15.41
C GLU A 27 -2.64 16.15 14.77
N ILE A 28 -2.94 15.12 15.58
CA ILE A 28 -3.66 13.92 15.15
C ILE A 28 -5.09 14.29 14.69
N ASN A 29 -5.80 15.12 15.46
CA ASN A 29 -7.18 15.53 15.13
C ASN A 29 -7.26 16.42 13.89
N THR A 30 -6.28 17.32 13.66
CA THR A 30 -6.23 18.15 12.45
C THR A 30 -5.92 17.34 11.19
N TRP A 31 -5.11 16.29 11.31
CA TRP A 31 -4.80 15.37 10.21
C TRP A 31 -6.01 14.51 9.81
N PHE A 32 -6.75 13.96 10.79
CA PHE A 32 -7.99 13.21 10.52
C PHE A 32 -9.04 14.03 9.76
N ALA A 33 -9.16 15.33 10.08
CA ALA A 33 -10.06 16.24 9.37
C ALA A 33 -9.65 16.47 7.91
N HIS A 34 -8.36 16.41 7.59
CA HIS A 34 -7.86 16.59 6.24
C HIS A 34 -8.00 15.32 5.38
N LEU A 35 -7.90 14.13 5.97
CA LEU A 35 -8.05 12.84 5.27
C LEU A 35 -9.49 12.57 4.79
N GLN A 36 -10.49 13.13 5.47
CA GLN A 36 -11.90 12.86 5.16
C GLN A 36 -12.50 13.76 4.06
N SER A 37 -11.78 14.77 3.52
CA SER A 37 -12.40 15.75 2.63
C SER A 37 -12.43 15.43 1.14
N ASP A 38 -11.66 14.47 0.62
CA ASP A 38 -11.40 14.45 -0.82
C ASP A 38 -12.00 13.23 -1.53
N LYS A 39 -13.28 13.36 -1.91
CA LYS A 39 -13.85 12.62 -3.05
C LYS A 39 -13.50 13.38 -4.34
N THR A 40 -12.37 13.04 -4.94
CA THR A 40 -12.05 13.54 -6.30
C THR A 40 -11.57 12.40 -7.18
N VAL A 41 -12.46 11.98 -8.07
CA VAL A 41 -12.24 11.05 -9.18
C VAL A 41 -11.19 11.64 -10.12
N GLN A 42 -10.06 10.94 -10.34
CA GLN A 42 -9.11 11.33 -11.38
C GLN A 42 -9.54 10.76 -12.74
N THR A 43 -9.91 11.66 -13.65
CA THR A 43 -9.99 11.36 -15.09
C THR A 43 -8.65 11.69 -15.74
N VAL A 44 -8.14 10.75 -16.53
CA VAL A 44 -6.92 10.85 -17.36
C VAL A 44 -7.03 12.09 -18.27
N ARG A 45 -6.06 13.01 -18.19
CA ARG A 45 -5.89 14.12 -19.14
C ARG A 45 -4.60 13.94 -19.95
N ASN A 46 -4.71 14.17 -21.25
CA ASN A 46 -3.59 14.16 -22.20
C ASN A 46 -2.61 15.33 -21.95
N PRO A 47 -1.30 15.15 -22.19
CA PRO A 47 -0.29 16.17 -21.90
C PRO A 47 0.06 17.00 -23.14
N LEU A 48 -0.29 18.28 -23.13
CA LEU A 48 0.41 19.32 -23.88
C LEU A 48 0.48 20.58 -22.99
N ASP A 49 1.67 21.18 -22.95
CA ASP A 49 2.08 22.42 -22.28
C ASP A 49 2.35 22.40 -20.77
N SER A 50 3.63 22.23 -20.40
CA SER A 50 4.38 23.25 -19.64
C SER A 50 5.88 22.94 -19.61
N LYS A 51 6.70 23.89 -20.08
CA LYS A 51 8.17 23.89 -20.01
C LYS A 51 8.65 24.65 -18.76
N ASN A 52 9.75 24.12 -18.21
CA ASN A 52 10.81 24.75 -17.41
C ASN A 52 10.48 25.37 -16.05
N GLU A 53 11.08 24.79 -15.00
CA GLU A 53 12.20 25.39 -14.27
C GLU A 53 12.93 24.32 -13.43
N GLN A 54 14.11 23.88 -13.88
CA GLN A 54 14.99 22.98 -13.12
C GLN A 54 16.05 23.79 -12.37
N LYS A 55 16.09 23.64 -11.04
CA LYS A 55 17.23 24.03 -10.21
C LYS A 55 17.88 22.76 -9.68
N GLN A 56 18.99 22.36 -10.33
CA GLN A 56 19.76 21.17 -9.99
C GLN A 56 20.37 21.31 -8.58
N ARG A 57 20.10 20.33 -7.73
CA ARG A 57 20.98 19.94 -6.62
C ARG A 57 21.38 18.50 -6.86
N GLU A 58 22.61 18.31 -7.34
CA GLU A 58 23.23 16.98 -7.43
C GLU A 58 23.58 16.51 -6.02
N ASN A 59 22.77 15.60 -5.50
CA ASN A 59 23.19 14.65 -4.47
C ASN A 59 22.95 13.26 -5.08
N HIS A 60 24.01 12.62 -5.54
CA HIS A 60 23.96 11.21 -5.93
C HIS A 60 23.88 10.34 -4.67
N GLY A 61 22.67 10.22 -4.12
CA GLY A 61 22.33 9.21 -3.14
C GLY A 61 22.04 7.89 -3.85
N THR A 62 22.58 6.80 -3.33
CA THR A 62 22.12 5.45 -3.72
C THR A 62 20.67 5.30 -3.28
N ALA A 63 19.79 4.77 -4.14
CA ALA A 63 18.42 4.45 -3.75
C ALA A 63 18.40 3.59 -2.47
N THR A 64 17.62 4.00 -1.47
CA THR A 64 17.55 3.36 -0.15
C THR A 64 16.14 2.85 0.15
N THR A 65 16.01 1.97 1.14
CA THR A 65 14.74 1.55 1.74
C THR A 65 14.16 2.60 2.69
N SER A 66 14.64 3.84 2.65
CA SER A 66 14.16 4.88 3.56
C SER A 66 12.68 5.15 3.33
N ILE A 67 11.94 5.22 4.43
CA ILE A 67 10.53 5.58 4.47
C ILE A 67 10.39 6.77 5.41
N ASP A 68 9.37 7.61 5.19
CA ASP A 68 9.00 8.63 6.17
C ASP A 68 8.42 7.94 7.41
N GLN A 69 9.21 7.91 8.49
CA GLN A 69 8.82 7.25 9.74
C GLN A 69 7.62 7.92 10.40
N GLN A 70 7.48 9.25 10.29
CA GLN A 70 6.34 9.96 10.85
C GLN A 70 5.07 9.59 10.10
N GLN A 71 5.12 9.53 8.77
CA GLN A 71 3.99 9.07 7.97
C GLN A 71 3.64 7.61 8.27
N TYR A 72 4.64 6.73 8.42
CA TYR A 72 4.43 5.34 8.81
C TYR A 72 3.71 5.23 10.16
N ASP A 73 4.17 5.95 11.18
CA ASP A 73 3.60 5.91 12.53
C ASP A 73 2.15 6.40 12.54
N GLN A 74 1.84 7.43 11.75
CA GLN A 74 0.46 7.92 11.57
C GLN A 74 -0.43 6.85 10.94
N LEU A 75 0.04 6.16 9.90
CA LEU A 75 -0.72 5.10 9.24
C LEU A 75 -0.89 3.87 10.15
N ALA A 76 0.15 3.51 10.92
CA ALA A 76 0.10 2.41 11.88
C ALA A 76 -0.90 2.66 13.02
N ALA A 77 -1.16 3.92 13.37
CA ALA A 77 -2.13 4.31 14.38
C ALA A 77 -3.59 4.27 13.89
N LEU A 78 -3.84 4.08 12.59
CA LEU A 78 -5.19 4.03 12.03
C LEU A 78 -5.93 2.72 12.34
N ASP A 79 -7.20 2.85 12.68
CA ASP A 79 -8.16 1.74 12.67
C ASP A 79 -9.13 1.90 11.49
N PHE A 80 -9.50 0.79 10.88
CA PHE A 80 -10.53 0.77 9.84
C PHE A 80 -11.93 0.72 10.50
N HIS A 81 -12.87 1.54 10.02
CA HIS A 81 -14.26 1.46 10.46
C HIS A 81 -15.13 0.80 9.40
N SER A 82 -15.97 -0.15 9.82
CA SER A 82 -16.89 -0.86 8.93
C SER A 82 -17.76 0.12 8.12
N GLY A 83 -17.71 -0.01 6.79
CA GLY A 83 -18.39 0.86 5.83
C GLY A 83 -17.46 1.87 5.15
N ASP A 84 -16.29 2.13 5.71
CA ASP A 84 -15.31 3.05 5.14
C ASP A 84 -14.72 2.53 3.82
N ASN A 85 -14.07 3.43 3.09
CA ASN A 85 -13.30 3.08 1.91
C ASN A 85 -12.04 2.29 2.32
N ALA A 86 -11.73 1.22 1.58
CA ALA A 86 -10.54 0.40 1.77
C ALA A 86 -9.23 1.16 1.53
N VAL A 87 -9.28 2.35 0.94
CA VAL A 87 -8.13 3.17 0.62
C VAL A 87 -8.28 4.59 1.16
N LEU A 88 -7.16 5.14 1.62
CA LEU A 88 -6.98 6.55 1.94
C LEU A 88 -5.92 7.16 1.03
N ASN A 89 -6.13 8.40 0.61
CA ASN A 89 -5.08 9.18 -0.03
C ASN A 89 -4.06 9.64 1.03
N VAL A 90 -2.79 9.51 0.71
CA VAL A 90 -1.67 10.01 1.51
C VAL A 90 -0.99 11.12 0.72
N ASN A 91 -0.57 12.19 1.38
CA ASN A 91 0.02 13.37 0.72
C ASN A 91 -0.81 13.85 -0.49
N ASN A 92 -2.13 14.01 -0.31
CA ASN A 92 -3.08 14.39 -1.36
C ASN A 92 -3.03 13.48 -2.61
N GLY A 93 -2.69 12.21 -2.42
CA GLY A 93 -2.55 11.25 -3.50
C GLY A 93 -1.28 11.43 -4.32
N GLN A 94 -0.29 12.20 -3.85
CA GLN A 94 0.95 12.49 -4.60
C GLN A 94 2.14 11.74 -3.99
N SER A 95 2.86 10.99 -4.83
CA SER A 95 4.09 10.28 -4.47
C SER A 95 5.18 11.26 -4.02
N THR A 96 5.96 10.86 -3.01
CA THR A 96 7.17 11.58 -2.59
C THR A 96 8.45 10.97 -3.16
N LEU A 97 8.34 9.94 -4.00
CA LEU A 97 9.48 9.21 -4.56
C LEU A 97 10.24 10.07 -5.57
N ASP A 98 11.56 10.01 -5.53
CA ASP A 98 12.44 10.69 -6.49
C ASP A 98 13.01 9.69 -7.50
N ILE A 99 12.53 9.78 -8.73
CA ILE A 99 12.99 8.94 -9.84
C ILE A 99 14.44 9.21 -10.24
N SER A 100 14.97 10.39 -9.96
CA SER A 100 16.35 10.75 -10.35
C SER A 100 17.43 10.00 -9.56
N GLN A 101 17.07 9.40 -8.42
CA GLN A 101 17.96 8.55 -7.61
C GLN A 101 18.21 7.16 -8.24
N TRP A 102 17.53 6.83 -9.35
CA TRP A 102 17.59 5.50 -9.98
C TRP A 102 18.26 5.57 -11.35
N GLN A 103 19.19 4.65 -11.59
CA GLN A 103 19.97 4.59 -12.84
C GLN A 103 19.70 3.32 -13.64
N GLU A 104 19.48 2.20 -12.95
CA GLU A 104 19.26 0.90 -13.54
C GLU A 104 18.08 0.19 -12.88
N ASN A 105 17.38 -0.65 -13.64
CA ASN A 105 16.29 -1.46 -13.13
C ASN A 105 16.78 -2.27 -11.94
N LYS A 106 16.10 -2.13 -10.80
CA LYS A 106 16.48 -2.81 -9.56
C LYS A 106 15.29 -2.91 -8.63
N VAL A 107 15.25 -3.97 -7.85
CA VAL A 107 14.36 -4.10 -6.70
C VAL A 107 15.21 -4.03 -5.44
N ILE A 108 14.81 -3.19 -4.51
CA ILE A 108 15.39 -3.11 -3.17
C ILE A 108 14.36 -3.70 -2.22
N TYR A 109 14.63 -4.92 -1.78
CA TYR A 109 13.87 -5.58 -0.72
C TYR A 109 14.42 -5.15 0.64
N GLY A 110 13.56 -4.65 1.51
CA GLY A 110 13.88 -4.46 2.92
C GLY A 110 14.13 -5.82 3.59
N ASP A 111 15.04 -5.82 4.56
CA ASP A 111 15.22 -7.00 5.40
C ASP A 111 13.94 -7.29 6.18
N LEU A 112 13.75 -8.57 6.51
CA LEU A 112 12.76 -8.93 7.50
C LEU A 112 13.13 -8.25 8.82
N ASP A 113 12.14 -7.72 9.51
CA ASP A 113 12.39 -7.10 10.80
C ASP A 113 12.67 -8.17 11.90
N PRO A 114 12.99 -7.79 13.14
CA PRO A 114 13.25 -8.75 14.22
C PRO A 114 12.09 -9.69 14.58
N LEU A 115 10.89 -9.43 14.08
CA LEU A 115 9.71 -10.29 14.21
C LEU A 115 9.49 -11.18 12.98
N ASN A 116 10.47 -11.22 12.05
CA ASN A 116 10.44 -11.88 10.74
C ASN A 116 9.35 -11.35 9.81
N ARG A 117 8.97 -10.07 9.95
CA ARG A 117 7.93 -9.43 9.14
C ARG A 117 8.53 -8.77 7.90
N THR A 118 7.85 -8.90 6.77
CA THR A 118 8.20 -8.22 5.51
C THR A 118 7.98 -6.72 5.66
N THR A 119 8.99 -5.91 5.31
CA THR A 119 9.02 -4.47 5.62
C THR A 119 8.62 -3.62 4.42
N VAL A 120 9.52 -3.41 3.47
CA VAL A 120 9.34 -2.50 2.34
C VAL A 120 9.93 -3.10 1.07
N VAL A 121 9.31 -2.84 -0.07
CA VAL A 121 9.90 -3.10 -1.38
C VAL A 121 9.83 -1.82 -2.20
N THR A 122 10.98 -1.40 -2.73
CA THR A 122 11.05 -0.30 -3.69
C THR A 122 11.67 -0.81 -4.99
N ALA A 123 11.03 -0.57 -6.13
CA ALA A 123 11.46 -1.07 -7.41
C ALA A 123 11.52 0.04 -8.45
N TYR A 124 12.57 0.02 -9.26
CA TYR A 124 12.66 0.80 -10.49
C TYR A 124 12.46 -0.11 -11.69
N LEU A 125 11.37 0.16 -12.39
CA LEU A 125 10.75 -0.75 -13.33
C LEU A 125 10.65 -0.11 -14.70
N ASP A 126 10.68 -0.95 -15.72
CA ASP A 126 10.28 -0.59 -17.07
C ASP A 126 9.58 -1.77 -17.76
N LYS A 127 9.39 -1.63 -19.07
CA LYS A 127 8.80 -2.66 -19.92
C LYS A 127 9.51 -4.01 -19.87
N GLN A 128 10.82 -4.02 -19.58
CA GLN A 128 11.60 -5.26 -19.50
C GLN A 128 11.22 -6.07 -18.26
N ASN A 129 10.73 -5.46 -17.19
CA ASN A 129 10.30 -6.20 -16.00
C ASN A 129 8.85 -6.70 -16.07
N LEU A 130 8.15 -6.42 -17.17
CA LEU A 130 6.78 -6.86 -17.36
C LEU A 130 6.75 -8.28 -17.92
N GLY A 131 6.21 -9.20 -17.13
CA GLY A 131 5.99 -10.59 -17.49
C GLY A 131 4.51 -10.95 -17.64
N ARG A 132 4.26 -12.26 -17.67
CA ARG A 132 2.90 -12.84 -17.73
C ARG A 132 2.63 -13.64 -16.46
N SER A 133 1.37 -13.99 -16.22
CA SER A 133 0.99 -14.70 -14.98
C SER A 133 1.29 -16.20 -15.03
N GLU A 134 1.50 -16.78 -16.21
CA GLU A 134 1.85 -18.17 -16.41
C GLU A 134 3.27 -18.50 -15.90
N GLY A 135 3.53 -19.78 -15.66
CA GLY A 135 4.84 -20.26 -15.20
C GLY A 135 5.10 -20.11 -13.69
N ARG A 136 4.06 -19.76 -12.91
CA ARG A 136 4.16 -19.69 -11.45
C ARG A 136 4.32 -21.09 -10.84
N GLU A 137 5.30 -21.22 -9.98
CA GLU A 137 5.50 -22.35 -9.09
C GLU A 137 4.65 -22.20 -7.82
N ARG A 138 4.54 -23.30 -7.08
CA ARG A 138 3.81 -23.32 -5.82
C ARG A 138 4.58 -22.53 -4.75
N GLN A 139 3.92 -21.54 -4.16
CA GLN A 139 4.41 -20.84 -2.98
C GLN A 139 4.26 -21.70 -1.72
N VAL A 140 5.32 -21.77 -0.90
CA VAL A 140 5.34 -22.54 0.35
C VAL A 140 5.51 -21.64 1.57
N TRP A 141 6.20 -20.51 1.45
CA TRP A 141 6.43 -19.58 2.55
C TRP A 141 5.13 -19.09 3.18
N GLN A 142 5.06 -19.04 4.51
CA GLN A 142 3.92 -18.47 5.24
C GLN A 142 4.41 -17.23 5.98
N PRO A 143 3.95 -16.02 5.61
CA PRO A 143 4.32 -14.81 6.32
C PRO A 143 3.82 -14.80 7.77
N THR A 144 4.28 -13.84 8.56
CA THR A 144 3.76 -13.66 9.93
C THR A 144 2.25 -13.42 9.92
N GLY A 145 1.58 -13.86 10.99
CA GLY A 145 0.13 -13.73 11.12
C GLY A 145 -0.68 -14.62 10.18
N TRP A 146 -0.06 -15.62 9.54
CA TRP A 146 -0.74 -16.49 8.61
C TRP A 146 -1.71 -17.46 9.29
N HIS A 147 -3.01 -17.15 9.23
CA HIS A 147 -4.10 -18.02 9.68
C HIS A 147 -5.18 -18.17 8.61
N GLN A 148 -4.98 -19.13 7.71
CA GLN A 148 -5.95 -19.38 6.64
C GLN A 148 -7.29 -19.90 7.18
N LYS A 149 -8.39 -19.34 6.64
CA LYS A 149 -9.76 -19.84 6.82
C LYS A 149 -10.52 -19.69 5.51
N GLN A 150 -11.71 -20.29 5.46
CA GLN A 150 -12.64 -20.06 4.37
C GLN A 150 -13.95 -19.47 4.87
N VAL A 151 -14.49 -18.53 4.12
CA VAL A 151 -15.84 -17.98 4.32
C VAL A 151 -16.60 -18.17 3.02
N ASP A 152 -17.75 -18.84 3.10
CA ASP A 152 -18.59 -19.18 1.95
C ASP A 152 -17.78 -19.91 0.83
N GLY A 153 -16.88 -20.81 1.24
CA GLY A 153 -16.03 -21.62 0.36
C GLY A 153 -14.83 -20.89 -0.26
N LYS A 154 -14.55 -19.65 0.16
CA LYS A 154 -13.44 -18.84 -0.37
C LYS A 154 -12.40 -18.56 0.71
N GLU A 155 -11.13 -18.70 0.36
CA GLU A 155 -10.00 -18.29 1.21
C GLU A 155 -10.08 -16.80 1.54
N ILE A 156 -9.70 -16.44 2.76
CA ILE A 156 -9.80 -15.06 3.25
C ILE A 156 -8.45 -14.34 3.32
N VAL A 157 -7.34 -15.06 3.22
CA VAL A 157 -5.99 -14.50 3.14
C VAL A 157 -5.19 -15.12 2.00
N ASN A 158 -4.32 -14.32 1.41
CA ASN A 158 -3.36 -14.69 0.38
C ASN A 158 -1.95 -14.34 0.84
N ARG A 159 -0.97 -14.94 0.17
CA ARG A 159 0.43 -14.49 0.21
C ARG A 159 0.51 -13.24 -0.65
N GLY A 160 0.25 -12.08 -0.04
CA GLY A 160 0.23 -10.80 -0.73
C GLY A 160 1.64 -10.40 -1.13
N HIS A 161 1.87 -10.29 -2.44
CA HIS A 161 3.12 -9.75 -2.97
C HIS A 161 3.17 -8.25 -2.75
N LEU A 162 4.29 -7.71 -2.26
CA LEU A 162 4.50 -6.25 -2.32
C LEU A 162 4.78 -5.85 -3.78
N LEU A 163 5.85 -6.36 -4.38
CA LEU A 163 6.04 -6.26 -5.82
C LEU A 163 5.39 -7.45 -6.52
N ALA A 164 4.35 -7.19 -7.31
CA ALA A 164 3.64 -8.21 -8.07
C ALA A 164 4.58 -9.04 -8.96
N TYR A 165 4.40 -10.36 -8.98
CA TYR A 165 5.14 -11.29 -9.84
C TYR A 165 5.28 -10.77 -11.29
N THR A 166 4.16 -10.35 -11.90
CA THR A 166 4.11 -9.86 -13.28
C THR A 166 4.89 -8.57 -13.53
N SER A 167 5.25 -7.83 -12.49
CA SER A 167 6.04 -6.60 -12.58
C SER A 167 7.50 -6.79 -12.15
N SER A 168 7.89 -8.02 -11.80
CA SER A 168 9.18 -8.34 -11.22
C SER A 168 10.06 -9.24 -12.09
N PHE A 169 9.69 -9.46 -13.37
CA PHE A 169 10.49 -10.29 -14.26
C PHE A 169 11.88 -9.69 -14.47
N ASN A 170 12.83 -10.55 -14.85
CA ASN A 170 14.23 -10.17 -15.06
C ASN A 170 14.89 -9.57 -13.82
N PHE A 171 14.46 -9.96 -12.62
CA PHE A 171 15.16 -9.70 -11.37
C PHE A 171 15.54 -11.01 -10.70
N GLU A 172 16.78 -11.09 -10.22
CA GLU A 172 17.21 -12.14 -9.29
C GLU A 172 16.46 -12.03 -7.95
N PRO A 173 16.46 -13.07 -7.11
CA PRO A 173 15.87 -13.02 -5.76
C PRO A 173 16.38 -11.83 -4.91
N GLU A 174 17.61 -11.40 -5.13
CA GLU A 174 18.27 -10.26 -4.47
C GLU A 174 17.85 -8.90 -5.07
N GLY A 175 17.16 -8.91 -6.20
CA GLY A 175 16.60 -7.71 -6.84
C GLY A 175 17.49 -7.07 -7.90
N ASN A 176 18.64 -7.66 -8.24
CA ASN A 176 19.48 -7.21 -9.35
C ASN A 176 18.86 -7.58 -10.69
N PHE A 177 18.97 -6.71 -11.69
CA PHE A 177 18.47 -7.01 -13.03
C PHE A 177 19.28 -8.12 -13.68
N LYS A 178 18.57 -9.16 -14.13
CA LYS A 178 19.13 -10.27 -14.89
C LYS A 178 18.09 -10.83 -15.83
N LYS A 179 18.36 -10.71 -17.12
CA LYS A 179 17.46 -11.20 -18.16
C LYS A 179 17.27 -12.72 -18.07
N GLY A 180 16.02 -13.18 -18.13
CA GLY A 180 15.63 -14.59 -18.08
C GLY A 180 15.04 -15.03 -16.74
N GLU A 181 15.17 -14.22 -15.69
CA GLU A 181 14.58 -14.53 -14.39
C GLU A 181 13.04 -14.40 -14.43
N LEU A 182 12.34 -15.37 -13.83
CA LEU A 182 10.88 -15.47 -13.87
C LEU A 182 10.17 -14.46 -12.96
N GLY A 183 10.92 -13.74 -12.12
CA GLY A 183 10.40 -12.77 -11.16
C GLY A 183 10.15 -13.36 -9.77
N SER A 184 9.74 -12.48 -8.86
CA SER A 184 9.63 -12.77 -7.43
C SER A 184 8.38 -13.61 -7.13
N GLN A 185 8.58 -14.89 -6.84
CA GLN A 185 7.49 -15.85 -6.62
C GLN A 185 7.24 -16.12 -5.13
N ASP A 186 8.21 -16.68 -4.42
CA ASP A 186 8.07 -17.11 -3.02
C ASP A 186 9.10 -16.45 -2.08
N ASN A 187 9.52 -15.22 -2.42
CA ASN A 187 10.53 -14.47 -1.66
C ASN A 187 9.94 -13.98 -0.31
N PRO A 188 10.48 -14.39 0.86
CA PRO A 188 10.01 -13.93 2.16
C PRO A 188 10.03 -12.41 2.35
N LYS A 189 10.98 -11.72 1.70
CA LYS A 189 11.09 -10.25 1.75
C LYS A 189 10.09 -9.53 0.83
N ASN A 190 9.23 -10.28 0.14
CA ASN A 190 8.21 -9.74 -0.78
C ASN A 190 6.80 -10.27 -0.49
N LEU A 191 6.60 -11.06 0.58
CA LEU A 191 5.33 -11.72 0.87
C LEU A 191 4.83 -11.40 2.29
N ALA A 192 3.67 -10.77 2.39
CA ALA A 192 2.98 -10.52 3.64
C ALA A 192 1.59 -11.18 3.68
N THR A 193 1.05 -11.42 4.88
CA THR A 193 -0.33 -11.93 5.03
C THR A 193 -1.31 -10.82 4.65
N GLN A 194 -1.95 -10.98 3.49
CA GLN A 194 -2.90 -10.00 2.97
C GLN A 194 -4.28 -10.64 2.84
N THR A 195 -5.34 -9.91 3.18
CA THR A 195 -6.70 -10.40 2.97
C THR A 195 -6.98 -10.61 1.48
N ALA A 196 -7.88 -11.54 1.16
CA ALA A 196 -8.22 -11.85 -0.22
C ALA A 196 -8.80 -10.63 -0.95
N PHE A 197 -9.64 -9.83 -0.27
CA PHE A 197 -10.20 -8.59 -0.79
C PHE A 197 -9.14 -7.53 -1.10
N SER A 198 -8.29 -7.20 -0.12
CA SER A 198 -7.19 -6.25 -0.29
C SER A 198 -6.30 -6.68 -1.48
N ASN A 199 -5.78 -7.90 -1.44
CA ASN A 199 -4.88 -8.41 -2.48
C ASN A 199 -5.52 -8.45 -3.89
N GLN A 200 -6.70 -9.07 -4.02
CA GLN A 200 -7.25 -9.41 -5.34
C GLN A 200 -8.11 -8.30 -5.96
N LYS A 201 -8.60 -7.35 -5.16
CA LYS A 201 -9.43 -6.24 -5.68
C LYS A 201 -8.73 -4.90 -5.57
N VAL A 202 -8.27 -4.55 -4.38
CA VAL A 202 -7.76 -3.19 -4.11
C VAL A 202 -6.33 -3.07 -4.65
N GLN A 203 -5.37 -3.85 -4.14
CA GLN A 203 -3.99 -3.78 -4.61
C GLN A 203 -3.85 -4.07 -6.11
N THR A 204 -4.55 -5.08 -6.62
CA THR A 204 -4.53 -5.44 -8.06
C THR A 204 -4.93 -4.26 -8.97
N THR A 205 -5.75 -3.34 -8.48
CA THR A 205 -6.10 -2.11 -9.19
C THR A 205 -4.89 -1.20 -9.38
N TYR A 206 -4.15 -0.91 -8.32
CA TYR A 206 -2.95 -0.06 -8.37
C TYR A 206 -1.81 -0.74 -9.14
N GLU A 207 -1.64 -2.05 -8.96
CA GLU A 207 -0.71 -2.83 -9.78
C GLU A 207 -1.04 -2.74 -11.28
N LYS A 208 -2.32 -2.65 -11.65
CA LYS A 208 -2.70 -2.46 -13.05
C LYS A 208 -2.21 -1.10 -13.56
N LEU A 209 -2.36 -0.03 -12.79
CA LEU A 209 -1.85 1.29 -13.15
C LEU A 209 -0.32 1.27 -13.36
N VAL A 210 0.41 0.64 -12.43
CA VAL A 210 1.86 0.43 -12.54
C VAL A 210 2.21 -0.36 -13.82
N ARG A 211 1.51 -1.47 -14.09
CA ARG A 211 1.73 -2.28 -15.30
C ARG A 211 1.46 -1.50 -16.59
N GLU A 212 0.41 -0.68 -16.64
CA GLU A 212 0.15 0.17 -17.82
C GLU A 212 1.26 1.21 -18.03
N ALA A 213 1.77 1.81 -16.96
CA ALA A 213 2.92 2.70 -17.04
C ALA A 213 4.18 1.98 -17.53
N GLN A 214 4.47 0.76 -17.02
CA GLN A 214 5.58 -0.08 -17.47
C GLN A 214 5.51 -0.44 -18.98
N LYS A 215 4.30 -0.65 -19.53
CA LYS A 215 4.13 -0.99 -20.95
C LYS A 215 4.57 0.12 -21.90
N THR A 216 4.55 1.37 -21.44
CA THR A 216 4.88 2.54 -22.25
C THR A 216 6.36 2.53 -22.60
N ASN A 217 6.67 2.58 -23.91
CA ASN A 217 8.04 2.49 -24.39
C ASN A 217 8.88 3.66 -23.87
N GLY A 218 10.03 3.36 -23.27
CA GLY A 218 10.92 4.37 -22.70
C GLY A 218 10.48 4.92 -21.34
N ASN A 219 9.29 4.55 -20.84
CA ASN A 219 8.83 4.97 -19.54
C ASN A 219 9.53 4.17 -18.43
N LYS A 220 9.80 4.86 -17.32
CA LYS A 220 10.44 4.32 -16.13
C LYS A 220 9.53 4.59 -14.94
N VAL A 221 9.35 3.61 -14.08
CA VAL A 221 8.43 3.69 -12.93
C VAL A 221 9.20 3.38 -11.66
N VAL A 222 9.16 4.29 -10.67
CA VAL A 222 9.52 3.93 -9.29
C VAL A 222 8.25 3.56 -8.55
N TYR A 223 8.25 2.38 -7.95
CA TYR A 223 7.12 1.86 -7.17
C TYR A 223 7.60 1.41 -5.80
N GLN A 224 6.97 1.91 -4.72
CA GLN A 224 7.25 1.52 -3.36
C GLN A 224 5.98 0.96 -2.71
N ILE A 225 6.10 -0.17 -2.02
CA ILE A 225 5.10 -0.63 -1.06
C ILE A 225 5.76 -0.84 0.29
N VAL A 226 5.16 -0.28 1.34
CA VAL A 226 5.54 -0.48 2.74
C VAL A 226 4.44 -1.26 3.44
N THR A 227 4.81 -2.36 4.08
CA THR A 227 3.91 -3.12 4.96
C THR A 227 3.79 -2.40 6.30
N VAL A 228 2.58 -2.06 6.72
CA VAL A 228 2.34 -1.26 7.93
C VAL A 228 1.83 -2.15 9.07
N PHE A 229 2.59 -2.19 10.17
CA PHE A 229 2.23 -2.87 11.42
C PHE A 229 2.16 -1.89 12.58
N ARG A 230 1.29 -2.15 13.56
CA ARG A 230 1.28 -1.43 14.84
C ARG A 230 2.05 -2.22 15.89
N GLY A 231 3.13 -1.65 16.44
CA GLY A 231 3.93 -2.29 17.48
C GLY A 231 4.39 -3.71 17.08
N ASN A 232 4.03 -4.70 17.91
CA ASN A 232 4.43 -6.10 17.75
C ASN A 232 3.42 -6.98 17.00
N GLU A 233 2.43 -6.38 16.33
CA GLU A 233 1.44 -7.11 15.52
C GLU A 233 2.11 -8.02 14.48
N ARG A 234 1.54 -9.22 14.28
CA ARG A 234 2.05 -10.21 13.32
C ARG A 234 1.39 -10.12 11.96
N MET A 235 0.17 -9.59 11.87
CA MET A 235 -0.50 -9.33 10.60
C MET A 235 -0.47 -7.83 10.29
N PRO A 236 -0.20 -7.42 9.03
CA PRO A 236 -0.21 -6.01 8.65
C PRO A 236 -1.60 -5.39 8.82
N ARG A 237 -1.65 -4.15 9.30
CA ARG A 237 -2.87 -3.31 9.30
C ARG A 237 -3.24 -2.86 7.89
N GLY A 238 -2.24 -2.70 7.04
CA GLY A 238 -2.40 -2.23 5.68
C GLY A 238 -1.07 -2.10 4.94
N TYR A 239 -1.13 -1.52 3.76
CA TYR A 239 -0.02 -1.34 2.84
C TYR A 239 0.00 0.11 2.36
N TRP A 240 1.14 0.76 2.47
CA TRP A 240 1.35 2.11 1.96
C TRP A 240 2.02 2.03 0.60
N LEU A 241 1.31 2.41 -0.45
CA LEU A 241 1.76 2.30 -1.84
C LEU A 241 2.03 3.68 -2.43
N GLN A 242 3.15 3.82 -3.12
CA GLN A 242 3.53 5.03 -3.84
C GLN A 242 4.08 4.66 -5.22
N ALA A 243 3.69 5.40 -6.26
CA ALA A 243 4.30 5.27 -7.58
C ALA A 243 4.47 6.62 -8.27
N ILE A 244 5.56 6.76 -9.03
CA ILE A 244 5.78 7.87 -9.95
C ILE A 244 6.46 7.36 -11.22
N ASP A 245 6.15 7.93 -12.39
CA ASP A 245 6.81 7.59 -13.65
C ASP A 245 7.55 8.77 -14.32
N SER A 246 8.46 8.45 -15.23
CA SER A 246 9.26 9.44 -15.95
C SER A 246 8.48 10.15 -17.07
N ALA A 247 7.38 9.55 -17.53
CA ALA A 247 6.50 10.12 -18.56
C ALA A 247 5.42 11.06 -17.98
N GLY A 248 5.26 11.14 -16.66
CA GLY A 248 4.25 11.97 -15.99
C GLY A 248 2.82 11.45 -16.15
N THR A 249 2.64 10.16 -16.44
CA THR A 249 1.34 9.51 -16.62
C THR A 249 0.87 8.74 -15.38
N LEU A 250 1.77 8.50 -14.42
CA LEU A 250 1.48 7.81 -13.16
C LEU A 250 2.04 8.61 -12.00
N ASN A 251 1.16 9.01 -11.07
CA ASN A 251 1.55 9.55 -9.78
C ASN A 251 0.45 9.23 -8.76
N PHE A 252 0.76 8.40 -7.78
CA PHE A 252 -0.17 8.13 -6.68
C PHE A 252 0.56 7.88 -5.36
N ASN A 253 -0.14 8.14 -4.26
CA ASN A 253 0.28 7.84 -2.89
C ASN A 253 -0.94 7.52 -2.03
N ILE A 254 -1.06 6.26 -1.63
CA ILE A 254 -2.26 5.73 -0.99
C ILE A 254 -1.91 4.77 0.14
N TYR A 255 -2.79 4.69 1.13
CA TYR A 255 -2.78 3.64 2.14
C TYR A 255 -3.97 2.71 1.92
N GLU A 256 -3.69 1.43 1.68
CA GLU A 256 -4.66 0.36 1.53
C GLU A 256 -4.81 -0.40 2.85
N TYR A 257 -6.03 -0.47 3.39
CA TYR A 257 -6.32 -1.26 4.57
C TYR A 257 -6.31 -2.77 4.26
N ASN A 258 -5.70 -3.56 5.14
CA ASN A 258 -5.68 -5.01 5.05
C ASN A 258 -6.96 -5.60 5.68
N VAL A 259 -8.09 -5.44 4.98
CA VAL A 259 -9.44 -5.76 5.48
C VAL A 259 -10.23 -6.64 4.51
N GLN A 260 -11.20 -7.37 5.04
CA GLN A 260 -12.03 -8.33 4.30
C GLN A 260 -13.51 -8.11 4.63
N PRO A 261 -14.40 -7.99 3.63
CA PRO A 261 -15.83 -8.03 3.88
C PRO A 261 -16.24 -9.30 4.62
N ASN A 262 -17.13 -9.15 5.60
CA ASN A 262 -17.67 -10.21 6.46
C ASN A 262 -16.67 -10.87 7.43
N VAL A 263 -15.48 -10.31 7.64
CA VAL A 263 -14.45 -10.86 8.53
C VAL A 263 -13.73 -9.74 9.28
N VAL A 264 -13.54 -9.92 10.58
CA VAL A 264 -12.68 -9.07 11.41
C VAL A 264 -11.43 -9.85 11.78
N PHE A 265 -10.27 -9.20 11.68
CA PHE A 265 -8.97 -9.78 12.02
C PHE A 265 -8.46 -9.22 13.34
N HIS A 266 -7.77 -10.07 14.10
CA HIS A 266 -6.93 -9.70 15.23
C HIS A 266 -5.51 -9.52 14.71
N TYR A 267 -5.07 -8.28 14.51
CA TYR A 267 -3.79 -8.01 13.86
C TYR A 267 -2.58 -8.44 14.72
N GLU A 268 -2.79 -8.57 16.02
CA GLU A 268 -1.78 -9.01 16.99
C GLU A 268 -1.19 -10.37 16.61
N ASP A 269 -2.03 -11.34 16.24
CA ASP A 269 -1.62 -12.70 15.91
C ASP A 269 -2.05 -13.15 14.50
N GLY A 270 -2.94 -12.42 13.82
CA GLY A 270 -3.48 -12.73 12.51
C GLY A 270 -4.69 -13.66 12.52
N THR A 271 -5.21 -14.04 13.69
CA THR A 271 -6.47 -14.79 13.78
C THR A 271 -7.66 -13.94 13.35
N SER A 272 -8.80 -14.59 13.10
CA SER A 272 -9.97 -13.91 12.54
C SER A 272 -11.30 -14.46 13.02
N LYS A 273 -12.33 -13.62 12.98
CA LYS A 273 -13.72 -13.97 13.28
C LYS A 273 -14.62 -13.59 12.10
N ILE A 274 -15.53 -14.50 11.74
CA ILE A 274 -16.59 -14.20 10.78
C ILE A 274 -17.53 -13.19 11.44
N ASP A 275 -17.69 -12.03 10.81
CA ASP A 275 -18.63 -10.99 11.20
C ASP A 275 -19.29 -10.43 9.94
N ARG A 276 -20.49 -10.92 9.61
CA ARG A 276 -21.23 -10.52 8.40
C ARG A 276 -21.70 -9.06 8.41
N THR A 277 -21.53 -8.36 9.53
CA THR A 277 -21.80 -6.92 9.63
C THR A 277 -20.63 -6.08 9.14
N MET A 278 -19.41 -6.64 9.11
CA MET A 278 -18.22 -5.97 8.58
C MET A 278 -18.37 -5.65 7.08
N LYS A 279 -18.51 -4.37 6.77
CA LYS A 279 -18.58 -3.85 5.40
C LYS A 279 -17.29 -3.13 5.04
N VAL A 280 -16.88 -3.26 3.79
CA VAL A 280 -15.75 -2.56 3.22
C VAL A 280 -16.20 -1.99 1.89
N SER A 281 -16.05 -0.67 1.73
CA SER A 281 -16.34 0.03 0.48
C SER A 281 -15.07 0.12 -0.36
N TRP A 282 -15.18 -0.08 -1.66
CA TRP A 282 -14.08 0.18 -2.60
C TRP A 282 -14.68 0.48 -3.96
N GLU A 283 -14.52 1.73 -4.39
CA GLU A 283 -14.90 2.23 -5.70
C GLU A 283 -13.73 3.08 -6.20
N LEU A 284 -13.37 2.88 -7.47
CA LEU A 284 -12.33 3.63 -8.20
C LEU A 284 -12.87 4.99 -8.66
#